data_AF-A0A9D5NF44-F1
#
_entry.id   AF-A0A9D5NF44-F1
#
_cell.length_a   1.000
_cell.length_b   1.000
_cell.length_c   1.000
_cell.angle_alpha   90.00
_cell.angle_beta   90.00
_cell.angle_gamma   90.00
#
_symmetry.space_group_name_H-M   'P 1'
#
loop_
_entity.id
_entity.type
_entity.pdbx_description
1 polymer ?
#
loop_
_entity_poly.entity_id
_entity_poly.type
_entity_poly.pdbx_seq_one_letter_code
_entity_poly.pdbx_strand_id
1 'polypeptide(L)'
;MRLELFDLLDQTCDLMKLHEREYQEAEMRIIHCMRRVLESSEDRIVEMSSRIKTLTSLREKIVRYKLYQHVESSEEILDSLHDIVGITIKCQFIKDERIVFDLIKSLFKVKGAEGRYYHPDYPDILLDLSAPQPQLQKNGYTIYRIDGYCVINGKKINFELQIKAMVYTFWSEIEHKIVYKNNHYSLNNVFMTDMLSTVRNSLTSIDSQLNIIYNEMQFQSHKKRELDEHAIKRVIAKSINDLFIDKIKESIGFTINFKKTCDILSDFLYNRQQSEFVISEKTVFLHLQEKIQEIKNRQVDFESAIEFKQDIVSEDRFTQIISKAFLIFMHSDFEWYVFFRMLFELLPAKNDDDFEYFITLYRSHLINSESFDNISEVYNEEQCQYIIEDIMAQCAHTLVDIGTISILYEDKLHEVAYLIEEFTRIFVIELKDFDTWERSKAFLLDDLSKKIKAIFE
;
A
#
# COMPACT_ATOMS: atom_id res chain seq x y z
N MET A 1 -21.53 47.92 34.21
CA MET A 1 -22.52 46.82 34.09
C MET A 1 -21.80 45.65 33.45
N ARG A 2 -21.75 44.48 34.11
CA ARG A 2 -21.13 43.27 33.55
C ARG A 2 -22.10 42.65 32.53
N LEU A 3 -21.59 42.09 31.43
CA LEU A 3 -22.45 41.40 30.46
C LEU A 3 -22.89 40.06 31.04
N GLU A 4 -24.18 39.73 30.90
CA GLU A 4 -24.78 38.46 31.37
C GLU A 4 -24.02 37.23 30.84
N LEU A 5 -23.44 37.33 29.63
CA LEU A 5 -22.54 36.33 29.06
C LEU A 5 -21.42 35.92 30.03
N PHE A 6 -20.75 36.89 30.67
CA PHE A 6 -19.64 36.59 31.56
C PHE A 6 -20.09 36.00 32.89
N ASP A 7 -21.32 36.31 33.31
CA ASP A 7 -21.92 35.70 34.50
C ASP A 7 -22.29 34.24 34.22
N LEU A 8 -22.89 33.94 33.06
CA LEU A 8 -23.16 32.57 32.60
C LEU A 8 -21.87 31.74 32.46
N LEU A 9 -20.79 32.34 31.94
CA LEU A 9 -19.49 31.67 31.83
C LEU A 9 -18.92 31.28 33.20
N ASP A 10 -19.03 32.17 34.20
CA ASP A 10 -18.57 31.90 35.56
C ASP A 10 -19.43 30.85 36.25
N GLN A 11 -20.75 30.96 36.16
CA GLN A 11 -21.70 29.97 36.69
C GLN A 11 -21.42 28.57 36.12
N THR A 12 -21.19 28.48 34.81
CA THR A 12 -20.88 27.21 34.16
C THR A 12 -19.55 26.62 34.65
N CYS A 13 -18.53 27.47 34.88
CA CYS A 13 -17.25 27.03 35.42
C CYS A 13 -17.37 26.57 36.87
N ASP A 14 -18.15 27.26 37.69
CA ASP A 14 -18.36 26.90 39.10
C ASP A 14 -19.20 25.62 39.22
N LEU A 15 -20.19 25.43 38.35
CA LEU A 15 -20.94 24.17 38.23
C LEU A 15 -20.01 23.02 37.80
N MET A 16 -19.10 23.23 36.85
CA MET A 16 -18.12 22.21 36.48
C MET A 16 -17.21 21.82 37.65
N LYS A 17 -16.73 22.80 38.45
CA LYS A 17 -15.95 22.51 39.66
C LYS A 17 -16.76 21.76 40.70
N LEU A 18 -18.03 22.10 40.88
CA LEU A 18 -18.91 21.43 41.84
C LEU A 18 -19.01 19.93 41.54
N HIS A 19 -19.03 19.57 40.24
CA HIS A 19 -19.12 18.20 39.76
C HIS A 19 -17.77 17.56 39.41
N GLU A 20 -16.66 18.13 39.86
CA GLU A 20 -15.31 17.66 39.53
C GLU A 20 -15.11 16.18 39.92
N ARG A 21 -15.67 15.77 41.06
CA ARG A 21 -15.56 14.38 41.56
C ARG A 21 -16.26 13.39 40.64
N GLU A 22 -17.45 13.72 40.15
CA GLU A 22 -18.21 12.87 39.23
C GLU A 22 -17.49 12.74 37.88
N TYR A 23 -16.84 13.81 37.39
CA TYR A 23 -16.01 13.74 36.19
C TYR A 23 -14.77 12.86 36.38
N GLN A 24 -14.10 12.95 37.53
CA GLN A 24 -12.96 12.08 37.89
C GLN A 24 -13.38 10.61 38.03
N GLU A 25 -14.54 10.34 38.63
CA GLU A 25 -15.08 9.00 38.77
C GLU A 25 -15.45 8.40 37.40
N ALA A 26 -16.12 9.18 36.55
CA ALA A 26 -16.42 8.79 35.17
C ALA A 26 -15.14 8.49 34.38
N GLU A 27 -14.13 9.36 34.46
CA GLU A 27 -12.83 9.18 33.82
C GLU A 27 -12.19 7.84 34.22
N MET A 28 -12.08 7.56 35.52
CA MET A 28 -11.50 6.31 36.02
C MET A 28 -12.29 5.09 35.55
N ARG A 29 -13.62 5.16 35.59
CA ARG A 29 -14.52 4.07 35.18
C ARG A 29 -14.40 3.75 33.70
N ILE A 30 -14.36 4.78 32.85
CA ILE A 30 -14.24 4.63 31.39
C ILE A 30 -12.87 4.06 31.02
N ILE A 31 -11.78 4.58 31.60
CA ILE A 31 -10.43 4.03 31.34
C ILE A 31 -10.35 2.56 31.77
N HIS A 32 -10.88 2.23 32.95
CA HIS A 32 -10.88 0.86 33.43
C HIS A 32 -11.64 -0.06 32.47
N CYS A 33 -12.83 0.35 32.02
CA CYS A 33 -13.59 -0.39 31.01
C CYS A 33 -12.78 -0.58 29.73
N MET A 34 -12.24 0.51 29.15
CA MET A 34 -11.48 0.45 27.90
C MET A 34 -10.24 -0.46 27.99
N ARG A 35 -9.52 -0.43 29.12
CA ARG A 35 -8.38 -1.34 29.35
C ARG A 35 -8.81 -2.81 29.41
N ARG A 36 -9.93 -3.11 30.06
CA ARG A 36 -10.44 -4.49 30.19
C ARG A 36 -10.98 -5.03 28.87
N VAL A 37 -11.73 -4.24 28.11
CA VAL A 37 -12.32 -4.67 26.84
C VAL A 37 -11.29 -4.77 25.71
N LEU A 38 -10.17 -4.05 25.80
CA LEU A 38 -9.10 -4.04 24.80
C LEU A 38 -7.86 -4.86 25.21
N GLU A 39 -7.95 -5.66 26.27
CA GLU A 39 -6.87 -6.52 26.77
C GLU A 39 -6.32 -7.45 25.68
N SER A 40 -7.19 -7.96 24.79
CA SER A 40 -6.79 -8.80 23.65
C SER A 40 -6.07 -8.07 22.51
N SER A 41 -5.91 -6.75 22.60
CA SER A 41 -5.23 -5.91 21.61
C SER A 41 -4.22 -4.97 22.26
N GLU A 42 -3.71 -5.35 23.44
CA GLU A 42 -2.70 -4.59 24.18
C GLU A 42 -1.41 -4.42 23.36
N ASP A 43 -1.06 -5.39 22.51
CA ASP A 43 0.10 -5.32 21.60
C ASP A 43 0.00 -4.18 20.57
N ARG A 44 -1.20 -3.67 20.31
CA ARG A 44 -1.50 -2.60 19.34
C ARG A 44 -1.67 -1.24 20.01
N ILE A 45 -1.76 -1.19 21.33
CA ILE A 45 -2.08 0.02 22.09
C ILE A 45 -0.85 0.43 22.88
N VAL A 46 -0.32 1.60 22.55
CA VAL A 46 0.86 2.15 23.23
C VAL A 46 0.46 2.78 24.56
N GLU A 47 -0.65 3.50 24.56
CA GLU A 47 -1.09 4.24 25.74
C GLU A 47 -2.60 4.50 25.69
N MET A 48 -3.26 4.46 26.84
CA MET A 48 -4.57 5.08 27.03
C MET A 48 -4.42 6.27 27.96
N SER A 49 -4.75 7.45 27.46
CA SER A 49 -4.68 8.71 28.19
C SER A 49 -6.06 9.33 28.32
N SER A 50 -6.25 10.11 29.38
CA SER A 50 -7.48 10.83 29.64
C SER A 50 -7.20 12.27 30.03
N ARG A 51 -8.21 13.11 29.89
CA ARG A 51 -8.19 14.48 30.40
C ARG A 51 -9.59 14.93 30.77
N ILE A 52 -9.67 15.68 31.85
CA ILE A 52 -10.82 16.53 32.14
C ILE A 52 -10.53 17.92 31.58
N LYS A 53 -11.50 18.50 30.86
CA LYS A 53 -11.36 19.81 30.25
C LYS A 53 -11.05 20.87 31.31
N THR A 54 -10.05 21.73 31.05
CA THR A 54 -9.75 22.82 31.97
C THR A 54 -10.81 23.92 31.91
N LEU A 55 -11.00 24.65 33.00
CA LEU A 55 -11.95 25.78 33.06
C LEU A 55 -11.64 26.85 32.02
N THR A 56 -10.37 27.12 31.75
CA THR A 56 -9.95 28.07 30.70
C THR A 56 -10.38 27.60 29.32
N SER A 57 -10.15 26.32 29.01
CA SER A 57 -10.58 25.73 27.74
C SER A 57 -12.10 25.63 27.62
N LEU A 58 -12.82 25.43 28.73
CA LEU A 58 -14.29 25.46 28.76
C LEU A 58 -14.80 26.86 28.38
N ARG A 59 -14.32 27.91 29.04
CA ARG A 59 -14.70 29.30 28.72
C ARG A 59 -14.44 29.64 27.26
N GLU A 60 -13.25 29.31 26.77
CA GLU A 60 -12.88 29.52 25.38
C GLU A 60 -13.84 28.79 24.42
N LYS A 61 -14.19 27.53 24.73
CA LYS A 61 -15.10 26.73 23.90
C LYS A 61 -16.51 27.31 23.87
N ILE A 62 -17.06 27.72 25.01
CA ILE A 62 -18.39 28.35 25.10
C ILE A 62 -18.45 29.61 24.24
N VAL A 63 -17.42 30.46 24.32
CA VAL A 63 -17.36 31.70 23.53
C VAL A 63 -17.17 31.41 22.04
N ARG A 64 -16.23 30.53 21.69
CA ARG A 64 -15.86 30.19 20.31
C ARG A 64 -17.04 29.60 19.53
N TYR A 65 -17.81 28.72 20.17
CA TYR A 65 -18.98 28.08 19.55
C TYR A 65 -20.29 28.81 19.83
N LYS A 66 -20.24 29.95 20.51
CA LYS A 66 -21.42 30.76 20.87
C LYS A 66 -22.52 29.96 21.55
N LEU A 67 -22.15 29.02 22.43
CA LEU A 67 -23.12 28.11 23.08
C LEU A 67 -24.17 28.89 23.87
N TYR A 68 -23.78 30.02 24.47
CA TYR A 68 -24.66 30.96 25.15
C TYR A 68 -25.81 31.54 24.29
N GLN A 69 -25.81 31.34 22.97
CA GLN A 69 -26.91 31.76 22.08
C GLN A 69 -27.96 30.67 21.87
N HIS A 70 -27.67 29.42 22.28
CA HIS A 70 -28.45 28.24 21.94
C HIS A 70 -29.04 27.51 23.14
N VAL A 71 -28.60 27.84 24.35
CA VAL A 71 -29.00 27.21 25.61
C VAL A 71 -29.20 28.27 26.68
N GLU A 72 -30.14 28.03 27.58
CA GLU A 72 -30.62 29.03 28.55
C GLU A 72 -29.94 28.91 29.92
N SER A 73 -29.31 27.77 30.23
CA SER A 73 -28.69 27.50 31.53
C SER A 73 -27.28 26.93 31.47
N SER A 74 -26.54 27.05 32.58
CA SER A 74 -25.21 26.46 32.75
C SER A 74 -25.21 24.93 32.70
N GLU A 75 -26.27 24.30 33.20
CA GLU A 75 -26.48 22.85 33.14
C GLU A 75 -26.62 22.39 31.68
N GLU A 76 -27.46 23.05 30.89
CA GLU A 76 -27.65 22.70 29.48
C GLU A 76 -26.36 22.87 28.67
N ILE A 77 -25.55 23.90 28.96
CA ILE A 77 -24.22 24.04 28.35
C ILE A 77 -23.36 22.82 28.64
N LEU A 78 -23.25 22.39 29.90
CA LEU A 78 -22.42 21.23 30.25
C LEU A 78 -22.97 19.94 29.65
N ASP A 79 -24.28 19.74 29.69
CA ASP A 79 -24.94 18.54 29.16
C ASP A 79 -24.86 18.46 27.61
N SER A 80 -24.66 19.58 26.92
CA SER A 80 -24.41 19.61 25.47
C SER A 80 -22.97 19.28 25.07
N LEU A 81 -22.02 19.31 26.02
CA LEU A 81 -20.60 19.13 25.74
C LEU A 81 -20.18 17.66 25.87
N HIS A 82 -19.79 17.04 24.76
CA HIS A 82 -19.30 15.66 24.75
C HIS A 82 -17.85 15.52 25.23
N ASP A 83 -17.03 16.56 25.18
CA ASP A 83 -15.59 16.49 25.46
C ASP A 83 -15.18 17.12 26.81
N ILE A 84 -16.07 17.04 27.81
CA ILE A 84 -15.73 17.37 29.20
C ILE A 84 -14.73 16.35 29.71
N VAL A 85 -15.05 15.06 29.56
CA VAL A 85 -14.12 13.94 29.76
C VAL A 85 -13.67 13.48 28.38
N GLY A 86 -12.37 13.60 28.09
CA GLY A 86 -11.78 13.15 26.83
C GLY A 86 -10.88 11.95 27.07
N ILE A 87 -11.13 10.85 26.37
CA ILE A 87 -10.32 9.63 26.40
C ILE A 87 -9.64 9.48 25.05
N THR A 88 -8.33 9.18 25.04
CA THR A 88 -7.57 8.91 23.82
C THR A 88 -6.90 7.54 23.94
N ILE A 89 -7.24 6.64 23.03
CA ILE A 89 -6.51 5.38 22.80
C ILE A 89 -5.45 5.64 21.74
N LYS A 90 -4.18 5.60 22.14
CA LYS A 90 -3.03 5.76 21.26
C LYS A 90 -2.59 4.40 20.72
N CYS A 91 -2.82 4.17 19.44
CA CYS A 91 -2.42 2.97 18.73
C CYS A 91 -0.98 3.07 18.24
N GLN A 92 -0.33 1.91 18.07
CA GLN A 92 1.04 1.85 17.59
C GLN A 92 1.15 2.34 16.14
N PHE A 93 0.30 1.81 15.25
CA PHE A 93 0.27 2.16 13.82
C PHE A 93 -1.09 2.70 13.37
N ILE A 94 -1.13 3.37 12.22
CA ILE A 94 -2.37 3.89 11.61
C ILE A 94 -3.38 2.77 11.33
N LYS A 95 -2.91 1.61 10.85
CA LYS A 95 -3.78 0.46 10.57
C LYS A 95 -4.55 -0.01 11.81
N ASP A 96 -3.96 0.13 13.00
CA ASP A 96 -4.50 -0.40 14.23
C ASP A 96 -5.68 0.42 14.74
N GLU A 97 -5.82 1.68 14.32
CA GLU A 97 -6.98 2.51 14.67
C GLU A 97 -8.30 1.84 14.28
N ARG A 98 -8.35 1.31 13.04
CA ARG A 98 -9.52 0.60 12.54
C ARG A 98 -9.76 -0.70 13.29
N ILE A 99 -8.70 -1.46 13.56
CA ILE A 99 -8.79 -2.75 14.26
C ILE A 99 -9.37 -2.54 15.67
N VAL A 100 -8.85 -1.55 16.40
CA VAL A 100 -9.34 -1.18 17.73
C VAL A 100 -10.78 -0.68 17.66
N PHE A 101 -11.13 0.16 16.66
CA PHE A 101 -12.50 0.60 16.46
C PHE A 101 -13.47 -0.56 16.23
N ASP A 102 -13.14 -1.47 15.31
CA ASP A 102 -13.96 -2.63 14.96
C ASP A 102 -14.12 -3.56 16.19
N LEU A 103 -13.08 -3.71 17.01
CA LEU A 103 -13.15 -4.44 18.27
C LEU A 103 -14.13 -3.80 19.25
N ILE A 104 -14.02 -2.49 19.51
CA ILE A 104 -14.97 -1.76 20.37
C ILE A 104 -16.40 -1.96 19.85
N LYS A 105 -16.61 -1.81 18.54
CA LYS A 105 -17.93 -1.95 17.92
C LYS A 105 -18.49 -3.38 18.07
N SER A 106 -17.64 -4.39 18.03
CA SER A 106 -18.06 -5.79 18.22
C SER A 106 -18.43 -6.12 19.66
N LEU A 107 -17.76 -5.49 20.63
CA LEU A 107 -17.95 -5.72 22.07
C LEU A 107 -19.13 -4.92 22.63
N PHE A 108 -19.29 -3.67 22.22
CA PHE A 108 -20.40 -2.79 22.60
C PHE A 108 -21.60 -3.02 21.66
N LYS A 109 -22.23 -4.19 21.76
CA LYS A 109 -23.30 -4.62 20.85
C LYS A 109 -24.71 -4.56 21.44
N VAL A 110 -24.85 -4.37 22.76
CA VAL A 110 -26.17 -4.36 23.39
C VAL A 110 -26.77 -2.97 23.25
N LYS A 111 -27.97 -2.88 22.66
CA LYS A 111 -28.67 -1.61 22.46
C LYS A 111 -29.23 -1.11 23.79
N GLY A 112 -28.79 0.08 24.20
CA GLY A 112 -29.26 0.80 25.36
C GLY A 112 -30.28 1.89 25.00
N ALA A 113 -30.39 2.88 25.90
CA ALA A 113 -31.24 4.05 25.70
C ALA A 113 -30.67 4.97 24.60
N GLU A 114 -31.53 5.86 24.05
CA GLU A 114 -31.15 6.88 23.07
C GLU A 114 -30.43 6.34 21.81
N GLY A 115 -30.62 5.07 21.47
CA GLY A 115 -29.95 4.45 20.32
C GLY A 115 -28.46 4.18 20.50
N ARG A 116 -27.93 4.28 21.72
CA ARG A 116 -26.53 3.99 22.04
C ARG A 116 -26.32 2.53 22.40
N TYR A 117 -25.07 2.10 22.46
CA TYR A 117 -24.69 0.71 22.72
C TYR A 117 -23.77 0.59 23.93
N TYR A 118 -23.90 -0.51 24.67
CA TYR A 118 -23.09 -0.80 25.85
C TYR A 118 -22.51 -2.22 25.82
N HIS A 119 -21.49 -2.43 26.65
CA HIS A 119 -20.92 -3.74 26.93
C HIS A 119 -21.66 -4.40 28.11
N PRO A 120 -22.05 -5.69 28.06
CA PRO A 120 -22.83 -6.33 29.14
C PRO A 120 -22.27 -6.15 30.56
N ASP A 121 -20.94 -6.18 30.70
CA ASP A 121 -20.26 -6.02 31.99
C ASP A 121 -20.12 -4.55 32.46
N TYR A 122 -20.40 -3.59 31.56
CA TYR A 122 -20.31 -2.15 31.80
C TYR A 122 -21.58 -1.42 31.31
N PRO A 123 -22.75 -1.73 31.88
CA PRO A 123 -24.03 -1.16 31.44
C PRO A 123 -24.16 0.34 31.72
N ASP A 124 -23.29 0.88 32.58
CA ASP A 124 -23.17 2.28 32.92
C ASP A 124 -22.46 3.13 31.84
N ILE A 125 -21.82 2.50 30.84
CA ILE A 125 -21.07 3.18 29.77
C ILE A 125 -21.74 2.92 28.43
N LEU A 126 -22.21 4.00 27.78
CA LEU A 126 -22.92 3.94 26.51
C LEU A 126 -22.19 4.73 25.43
N LEU A 127 -21.99 4.11 24.27
CA LEU A 127 -21.30 4.65 23.10
C LEU A 127 -22.28 4.88 21.94
N ASP A 128 -22.14 6.02 21.26
CA ASP A 128 -22.79 6.23 19.97
C ASP A 128 -21.95 5.60 18.84
N LEU A 129 -22.37 4.41 18.42
CA LEU A 129 -21.73 3.63 17.34
C LEU A 129 -22.54 3.67 16.04
N SER A 130 -23.51 4.59 15.95
CA SER A 130 -24.40 4.70 14.78
C SER A 130 -23.78 5.51 13.63
N ALA A 131 -22.93 6.48 13.95
CA ALA A 131 -22.30 7.34 12.96
C ALA A 131 -21.25 6.61 12.10
N PRO A 132 -21.10 6.94 10.80
CA PRO A 132 -19.99 6.47 9.99
C PRO A 132 -18.64 6.87 10.58
N GLN A 133 -17.68 5.96 10.55
CA GLN A 133 -16.33 6.16 11.07
C GLN A 133 -15.29 5.75 10.01
N PRO A 134 -14.14 6.45 9.95
CA PRO A 134 -13.77 7.62 10.76
C PRO A 134 -14.54 8.90 10.35
N GLN A 135 -14.70 9.85 11.28
CA GLN A 135 -15.37 11.14 11.04
C GLN A 135 -14.44 12.14 10.35
N LEU A 136 -14.97 12.96 9.43
CA LEU A 136 -14.23 14.05 8.79
C LEU A 136 -14.15 15.27 9.72
N GLN A 137 -12.94 15.76 9.98
CA GLN A 137 -12.67 16.95 10.78
C GLN A 137 -12.71 18.22 9.92
N LYS A 138 -12.80 19.39 10.57
CA LYS A 138 -12.78 20.70 9.91
C LYS A 138 -11.50 20.99 9.12
N ASN A 139 -10.40 20.34 9.47
CA ASN A 139 -9.12 20.46 8.76
C ASN A 139 -8.99 19.50 7.56
N GLY A 140 -10.06 18.78 7.20
CA GLY A 140 -10.11 17.88 6.05
C GLY A 140 -9.56 16.46 6.31
N TYR A 141 -9.03 16.18 7.50
CA TYR A 141 -8.55 14.84 7.85
C TYR A 141 -9.58 14.04 8.65
N THR A 142 -9.45 12.72 8.63
CA THR A 142 -10.36 11.83 9.34
C THR A 142 -9.85 11.43 10.72
N ILE A 143 -10.77 11.17 11.65
CA ILE A 143 -10.50 10.71 13.02
C ILE A 143 -11.54 9.69 13.46
N TYR A 144 -11.13 8.63 14.16
CA TYR A 144 -12.07 7.80 14.91
C TYR A 144 -12.47 8.53 16.20
N ARG A 145 -13.69 9.06 16.23
CA ARG A 145 -14.24 9.84 17.33
C ARG A 145 -15.61 9.31 17.70
N ILE A 146 -15.76 8.78 18.90
CA ILE A 146 -17.00 8.19 19.41
C ILE A 146 -17.47 9.04 20.58
N ASP A 147 -18.68 9.59 20.47
CA ASP A 147 -19.32 10.29 21.58
C ASP A 147 -20.06 9.28 22.47
N GLY A 148 -19.98 9.45 23.78
CA GLY A 148 -20.52 8.53 24.76
C GLY A 148 -21.03 9.24 26.01
N TYR A 149 -21.63 8.48 26.91
CA TYR A 149 -21.88 8.93 28.27
C TYR A 149 -21.68 7.80 29.28
N CYS A 150 -21.30 8.18 30.50
CA CYS A 150 -21.23 7.31 31.66
C CYS A 150 -22.25 7.77 32.70
N VAL A 151 -22.94 6.84 33.35
CA VAL A 151 -23.89 7.16 34.44
C VAL A 151 -23.19 7.01 35.78
N ILE A 152 -22.90 8.13 36.45
CA ILE A 152 -22.30 8.18 37.78
C ILE A 152 -23.31 8.75 38.76
N ASN A 153 -23.65 8.00 39.82
CA ASN A 153 -24.60 8.42 40.86
C ASN A 153 -25.94 8.94 40.30
N GLY A 154 -26.43 8.35 39.21
CA GLY A 154 -27.67 8.76 38.53
C GLY A 154 -27.53 9.96 37.60
N LYS A 155 -26.34 10.57 37.50
CA LYS A 155 -26.05 11.68 36.60
C LYS A 155 -25.37 11.18 35.31
N LYS A 156 -25.81 11.72 34.18
CA LYS A 156 -25.22 11.46 32.86
C LYS A 156 -23.99 12.34 32.67
N ILE A 157 -22.82 11.72 32.49
CA ILE A 157 -21.56 12.40 32.23
C ILE A 157 -21.13 12.08 30.80
N ASN A 158 -21.20 13.06 29.91
CA ASN A 158 -20.78 12.86 28.53
C ASN A 158 -19.25 12.78 28.41
N PHE A 159 -18.79 11.93 27.50
CA PHE A 159 -17.38 11.81 27.17
C PHE A 159 -17.16 11.63 25.68
N GLU A 160 -15.93 11.91 25.25
CA GLU A 160 -15.47 11.73 23.88
C GLU A 160 -14.31 10.73 23.89
N LEU A 161 -14.44 9.66 23.10
CA LEU A 161 -13.40 8.67 22.89
C LEU A 161 -12.77 8.87 21.52
N GLN A 162 -11.46 9.10 21.49
CA GLN A 162 -10.66 9.19 20.28
C GLN A 162 -9.74 7.98 20.15
N ILE A 163 -9.62 7.44 18.93
CA ILE A 163 -8.65 6.40 18.60
C ILE A 163 -7.69 6.99 17.58
N LYS A 164 -6.39 7.02 17.90
CA LYS A 164 -5.36 7.68 17.09
C LYS A 164 -4.06 6.91 17.12
N ALA A 165 -3.37 6.81 15.99
CA ALA A 165 -2.00 6.35 15.92
C ALA A 165 -1.04 7.36 16.57
N MET A 166 0.15 6.88 16.97
CA MET A 166 1.20 7.73 17.52
C MET A 166 1.57 8.88 16.58
N VAL A 167 1.75 8.59 15.29
CA VAL A 167 2.13 9.60 14.29
C VAL A 167 1.07 10.68 14.12
N TYR A 168 -0.22 10.32 14.14
CA TYR A 168 -1.32 11.28 14.06
C TYR A 168 -1.53 12.05 15.35
N THR A 169 -1.24 11.44 16.50
CA THR A 169 -1.23 12.14 17.80
C THR A 169 -0.16 13.22 17.79
N PHE A 170 1.07 12.89 17.43
CA PHE A 170 2.18 13.84 17.32
C PHE A 170 1.85 15.00 16.38
N TRP A 171 1.39 14.68 15.16
CA TRP A 171 1.01 15.69 14.18
C TRP A 171 -0.12 16.61 14.69
N SER A 172 -1.18 16.03 15.26
CA SER A 172 -2.34 16.79 15.76
C SER A 172 -1.98 17.72 16.92
N GLU A 173 -1.04 17.35 17.77
CA GLU A 173 -0.58 18.21 18.86
C GLU A 173 0.16 19.44 18.35
N ILE A 174 0.99 19.28 17.32
CA ILE A 174 1.70 20.38 16.67
C ILE A 174 0.72 21.27 15.90
N GLU A 175 -0.17 20.68 15.09
CA GLU A 175 -1.23 21.41 14.38
C GLU A 175 -2.08 22.21 15.36
N HIS A 176 -2.51 21.61 16.47
CA HIS A 176 -3.34 22.30 17.44
C HIS A 176 -2.61 23.47 18.11
N LYS A 177 -1.31 23.34 18.41
CA LYS A 177 -0.51 24.44 18.98
C LYS A 177 -0.34 25.58 17.97
N ILE A 178 -0.07 25.26 16.71
CA ILE A 178 0.18 26.26 15.66
C ILE A 178 -1.12 26.97 15.27
N VAL A 179 -2.20 26.23 15.03
CA VAL A 179 -3.45 26.76 14.48
C VAL A 179 -4.32 27.42 15.56
N TYR A 180 -4.40 26.85 16.75
CA TYR A 180 -5.35 27.29 17.77
C TYR A 180 -4.75 28.06 18.95
N LYS A 181 -3.43 27.98 19.22
CA LYS A 181 -2.81 28.75 20.31
C LYS A 181 -2.06 30.00 19.86
N ASN A 182 -1.75 30.14 18.57
CA ASN A 182 -1.15 31.38 18.04
C ASN A 182 -2.23 32.37 17.59
N ASN A 183 -2.74 33.18 18.53
CA ASN A 183 -3.68 34.27 18.24
C ASN A 183 -3.05 35.48 17.52
N HIS A 184 -1.74 35.43 17.23
CA HIS A 184 -1.08 36.46 16.43
C HIS A 184 -1.41 36.21 14.96
N TYR A 185 -2.30 37.04 14.40
CA TYR A 185 -2.63 37.14 12.97
C TYR A 185 -1.46 36.73 12.08
N SER A 186 -1.41 35.46 11.68
CA SER A 186 -0.29 34.92 10.91
C SER A 186 -0.65 35.03 9.44
N LEU A 187 -0.18 36.09 8.80
CA LEU A 187 -0.06 36.16 7.34
C LEU A 187 0.84 34.99 6.90
N ASN A 188 0.22 33.85 6.56
CA ASN A 188 0.66 32.74 5.68
C ASN A 188 -0.03 31.39 6.04
N ASN A 189 -1.35 31.42 6.30
CA ASN A 189 -2.11 30.20 6.63
C ASN A 189 -1.96 29.10 5.57
N VAL A 190 -1.97 29.44 4.28
CA VAL A 190 -1.88 28.45 3.18
C VAL A 190 -0.54 27.71 3.18
N PHE A 191 0.58 28.44 3.25
CA PHE A 191 1.91 27.81 3.28
C PHE A 191 2.08 26.89 4.50
N MET A 192 1.63 27.31 5.68
CA MET A 192 1.72 26.50 6.89
C MET A 192 0.81 25.26 6.80
N THR A 193 -0.39 25.39 6.24
CA THR A 193 -1.28 24.23 6.02
C THR A 193 -0.70 23.26 5.01
N ASP A 194 -0.08 23.74 3.94
CA ASP A 194 0.56 22.90 2.92
C ASP A 194 1.78 22.16 3.51
N MET A 195 2.58 22.85 4.33
CA MET A 195 3.70 22.24 5.03
C MET A 195 3.23 21.19 6.05
N LEU A 196 2.19 21.48 6.83
CA LEU A 196 1.60 20.51 7.76
C LEU A 196 1.02 19.30 7.01
N SER A 197 0.39 19.51 5.85
CA SER A 197 -0.08 18.43 4.98
C SER A 197 1.08 17.55 4.49
N THR A 198 2.15 18.17 4.01
CA THR A 198 3.36 17.46 3.57
C THR A 198 3.98 16.64 4.70
N VAL A 199 4.11 17.22 5.90
CA VAL A 199 4.62 16.51 7.09
C VAL A 199 3.71 15.34 7.45
N ARG A 200 2.37 15.50 7.36
CA ARG A 200 1.43 14.42 7.63
C ARG A 200 1.61 13.25 6.66
N ASN A 201 1.82 13.54 5.39
CA ASN A 201 2.06 12.52 4.36
C ASN A 201 3.38 11.77 4.64
N SER A 202 4.45 12.49 4.99
CA SER A 202 5.71 11.89 5.40
C SER A 202 5.55 11.00 6.64
N LEU A 203 4.82 11.47 7.66
CA LEU A 203 4.54 10.68 8.86
C LEU A 203 3.73 9.41 8.57
N THR A 204 2.79 9.49 7.63
CA THR A 204 2.00 8.32 7.17
C THR A 204 2.90 7.31 6.45
N SER A 205 3.84 7.78 5.63
CA SER A 205 4.84 6.93 4.98
C SER A 205 5.77 6.26 6.00
N ILE A 206 6.28 7.01 6.97
CA ILE A 206 7.13 6.50 8.06
C ILE A 206 6.37 5.46 8.89
N ASP A 207 5.10 5.70 9.23
CA ASP A 207 4.25 4.73 9.92
C ASP A 207 4.15 3.42 9.14
N SER A 208 3.91 3.51 7.82
CA SER A 208 3.88 2.33 6.94
C SER A 208 5.20 1.58 6.94
N GLN A 209 6.34 2.28 6.86
CA GLN A 209 7.68 1.67 6.90
C GLN A 209 7.94 0.96 8.24
N LEU A 210 7.68 1.64 9.37
CA LEU A 210 7.86 1.07 10.70
C LEU A 210 6.94 -0.12 10.94
N ASN A 211 5.71 -0.05 10.43
CA ASN A 211 4.77 -1.15 10.51
C ASN A 211 5.28 -2.39 9.73
N ILE A 212 5.86 -2.21 8.54
CA ILE A 212 6.49 -3.30 7.79
C ILE A 212 7.62 -3.92 8.62
N ILE A 213 8.55 -3.10 9.12
CA ILE A 213 9.68 -3.56 9.96
C ILE A 213 9.17 -4.31 11.20
N TYR A 214 8.16 -3.78 11.89
CA TYR A 214 7.60 -4.40 13.09
C TYR A 214 6.96 -5.76 12.77
N ASN A 215 6.16 -5.85 11.71
CA ASN A 215 5.55 -7.10 11.30
C ASN A 215 6.64 -8.13 10.97
N GLU A 216 7.69 -7.75 10.23
CA GLU A 216 8.80 -8.64 9.90
C GLU A 216 9.52 -9.17 11.14
N MET A 217 9.80 -8.32 12.14
CA MET A 217 10.43 -8.72 13.40
C MET A 217 9.55 -9.67 14.20
N GLN A 218 8.23 -9.46 14.21
CA GLN A 218 7.27 -10.35 14.85
C GLN A 218 7.15 -11.70 14.11
N PHE A 219 7.16 -11.68 12.78
CA PHE A 219 7.13 -12.90 11.94
C PHE A 219 8.43 -13.74 12.05
N GLN A 220 9.58 -13.14 12.36
CA GLN A 220 10.80 -13.88 12.68
C GLN A 220 10.71 -14.69 13.99
N SER A 221 9.86 -14.28 14.94
CA SER A 221 9.69 -14.99 16.23
C SER A 221 8.77 -16.22 16.13
N HIS A 222 7.91 -16.30 15.11
CA HIS A 222 6.97 -17.38 14.90
C HIS A 222 7.09 -17.99 13.50
N LYS A 223 8.05 -18.92 13.36
CA LYS A 223 8.28 -19.83 12.21
C LYS A 223 8.48 -19.12 10.86
N LYS A 224 9.70 -19.27 10.34
CA LYS A 224 10.12 -19.32 8.93
C LYS A 224 8.97 -19.70 7.98
N ARG A 225 8.15 -18.72 7.59
CA ARG A 225 7.45 -18.69 6.32
C ARG A 225 8.23 -17.67 5.53
N GLU A 226 8.81 -18.11 4.42
CA GLU A 226 9.17 -17.21 3.33
C GLU A 226 8.05 -16.18 3.18
N LEU A 227 8.39 -14.90 3.12
CA LEU A 227 7.44 -13.91 2.66
C LEU A 227 6.88 -14.45 1.34
N ASP A 228 5.55 -14.52 1.22
CA ASP A 228 4.89 -14.97 0.00
C ASP A 228 5.42 -14.08 -1.12
N GLU A 229 6.31 -14.61 -1.96
CA GLU A 229 6.91 -13.92 -3.12
C GLU A 229 5.83 -13.19 -3.91
N HIS A 230 4.68 -13.85 -4.08
CA HIS A 230 3.51 -13.27 -4.72
C HIS A 230 2.95 -12.06 -3.97
N ALA A 231 3.03 -12.00 -2.64
CA ALA A 231 2.64 -10.82 -1.88
C ALA A 231 3.57 -9.64 -2.14
N ILE A 232 4.88 -9.88 -2.23
CA ILE A 232 5.86 -8.82 -2.57
C ILE A 232 5.61 -8.32 -3.99
N LYS A 233 5.51 -9.23 -4.97
CA LYS A 233 5.20 -8.90 -6.36
C LYS A 233 3.88 -8.10 -6.46
N ARG A 234 2.82 -8.50 -5.74
CA ARG A 234 1.55 -7.74 -5.71
C ARG A 234 1.69 -6.31 -5.18
N VAL A 235 2.50 -6.09 -4.14
CA VAL A 235 2.73 -4.75 -3.59
C VAL A 235 3.54 -3.89 -4.56
N ILE A 236 4.55 -4.47 -5.20
CA ILE A 236 5.35 -3.80 -6.24
C ILE A 236 4.46 -3.40 -7.43
N ALA A 237 3.72 -4.36 -8.00
CA ALA A 237 2.80 -4.11 -9.11
C ALA A 237 1.79 -3.00 -8.77
N LYS A 238 1.21 -3.03 -7.57
CA LYS A 238 0.30 -1.97 -7.11
C LYS A 238 1.01 -0.61 -7.00
N SER A 239 2.23 -0.57 -6.47
CA SER A 239 2.98 0.68 -6.30
C SER A 239 3.35 1.31 -7.65
N ILE A 240 3.74 0.48 -8.62
CA ILE A 240 3.99 0.90 -10.01
C ILE A 240 2.70 1.43 -10.63
N ASN A 241 1.56 0.74 -10.43
CA ASN A 241 0.27 1.17 -10.94
C ASN A 241 -0.14 2.54 -10.38
N ASP A 242 -0.12 2.68 -9.06
CA ASP A 242 -0.50 3.90 -8.36
C ASP A 242 0.43 5.09 -8.75
N LEU A 243 1.70 4.82 -9.08
CA LEU A 243 2.62 5.85 -9.58
C LEU A 243 2.27 6.30 -11.00
N PHE A 244 2.18 5.36 -11.94
CA PHE A 244 2.12 5.68 -13.36
C PHE A 244 0.71 6.01 -13.84
N ILE A 245 -0.35 5.67 -13.10
CA ILE A 245 -1.72 6.04 -13.48
C ILE A 245 -1.88 7.56 -13.54
N ASP A 246 -1.29 8.27 -12.57
CA ASP A 246 -1.31 9.73 -12.53
C ASP A 246 -0.39 10.31 -13.61
N LYS A 247 0.80 9.74 -13.81
CA LYS A 247 1.77 10.22 -14.83
C LYS A 247 1.28 10.07 -16.26
N ILE A 248 0.67 8.93 -16.58
CA ILE A 248 0.06 8.70 -17.88
C ILE A 248 -1.09 9.69 -18.06
N LYS A 249 -1.98 9.85 -17.08
CA LYS A 249 -3.07 10.82 -17.16
C LYS A 249 -2.58 12.26 -17.35
N GLU A 250 -1.49 12.65 -16.69
CA GLU A 250 -0.85 13.96 -16.85
C GLU A 250 -0.27 14.16 -18.25
N SER A 251 0.35 13.13 -18.83
CA SER A 251 0.97 13.21 -20.17
C SER A 251 -0.06 13.08 -21.29
N ILE A 252 -0.81 11.98 -21.36
CA ILE A 252 -1.71 11.68 -22.50
C ILE A 252 -3.16 12.12 -22.29
N GLY A 253 -3.53 12.57 -21.08
CA GLY A 253 -4.87 13.13 -20.77
C GLY A 253 -5.95 12.10 -20.39
N PHE A 254 -5.65 10.80 -20.36
CA PHE A 254 -6.59 9.74 -19.97
C PHE A 254 -5.88 8.59 -19.24
N THR A 255 -6.66 7.76 -18.55
CA THR A 255 -6.16 6.57 -17.83
C THR A 255 -6.51 5.31 -18.60
N ILE A 256 -5.61 4.32 -18.59
CA ILE A 256 -5.78 3.02 -19.23
C ILE A 256 -5.57 1.94 -18.18
N ASN A 257 -6.17 0.76 -18.35
CA ASN A 257 -5.89 -0.37 -17.49
C ASN A 257 -4.64 -1.12 -17.96
N PHE A 258 -3.52 -0.90 -17.28
CA PHE A 258 -2.24 -1.58 -17.53
C PHE A 258 -1.85 -2.47 -16.34
N LYS A 259 -2.83 -3.07 -15.64
CA LYS A 259 -2.58 -3.94 -14.49
C LYS A 259 -1.62 -5.09 -14.84
N LYS A 260 -1.87 -5.78 -15.95
CA LYS A 260 -1.01 -6.88 -16.42
C LYS A 260 0.41 -6.40 -16.74
N THR A 261 0.55 -5.19 -17.29
CA THR A 261 1.85 -4.53 -17.51
C THR A 261 2.60 -4.32 -16.19
N CYS A 262 1.91 -3.87 -15.14
CA CYS A 262 2.49 -3.74 -13.80
C CYS A 262 2.89 -5.09 -13.20
N ASP A 263 2.11 -6.14 -13.46
CA ASP A 263 2.43 -7.50 -13.00
C ASP A 263 3.72 -8.00 -13.67
N ILE A 264 3.88 -7.81 -15.00
CA ILE A 264 5.13 -8.13 -15.72
C ILE A 264 6.33 -7.35 -15.16
N LEU A 265 6.19 -6.02 -15.02
CA LEU A 265 7.27 -5.17 -14.49
C LEU A 265 7.65 -5.57 -13.08
N SER A 266 6.67 -5.96 -12.27
CA SER A 266 6.92 -6.42 -10.91
C SER A 266 7.76 -7.69 -10.88
N ASP A 267 7.43 -8.67 -11.73
CA ASP A 267 8.17 -9.91 -11.81
C ASP A 267 9.61 -9.64 -12.26
N PHE A 268 9.77 -8.88 -13.34
CA PHE A 268 11.07 -8.47 -13.86
C PHE A 268 11.95 -7.76 -12.81
N LEU A 269 11.41 -6.75 -12.12
CA LEU A 269 12.16 -5.96 -11.14
C LEU A 269 12.54 -6.79 -9.90
N TYR A 270 11.68 -7.72 -9.49
CA TYR A 270 11.96 -8.64 -8.40
C TYR A 270 13.10 -9.60 -8.76
N ASN A 271 13.04 -10.23 -9.94
CA ASN A 271 14.04 -11.20 -10.40
C ASN A 271 15.40 -10.54 -10.69
N ARG A 272 15.41 -9.33 -11.28
CA ARG A 272 16.63 -8.57 -11.56
C ARG A 272 17.51 -8.39 -10.32
N GLN A 273 16.90 -8.00 -9.20
CA GLN A 273 17.67 -7.68 -8.00
C GLN A 273 18.14 -8.90 -7.20
N GLN A 274 17.53 -10.07 -7.40
CA GLN A 274 18.07 -11.32 -6.87
C GLN A 274 19.33 -11.78 -7.63
N SER A 275 19.42 -11.49 -8.93
CA SER A 275 20.55 -11.90 -9.76
C SER A 275 21.78 -11.02 -9.61
N GLU A 276 21.62 -9.71 -9.39
CA GLU A 276 22.75 -8.76 -9.31
C GLU A 276 23.49 -8.84 -7.95
N PHE A 277 22.84 -9.32 -6.89
CA PHE A 277 23.45 -9.51 -5.59
C PHE A 277 22.70 -10.58 -4.79
N VAL A 278 23.38 -11.29 -3.88
CA VAL A 278 22.72 -12.05 -2.79
C VAL A 278 22.13 -11.04 -1.80
N ILE A 279 21.10 -10.33 -2.24
CA ILE A 279 20.43 -9.26 -1.53
C ILE A 279 19.13 -9.83 -0.95
N SER A 280 18.83 -9.47 0.30
CA SER A 280 17.54 -9.82 0.89
C SER A 280 16.39 -9.15 0.14
N GLU A 281 15.26 -9.84 -0.03
CA GLU A 281 14.02 -9.33 -0.66
C GLU A 281 13.60 -7.92 -0.16
N LYS A 282 13.95 -7.58 1.08
CA LYS A 282 13.72 -6.27 1.72
C LYS A 282 14.45 -5.13 1.05
N THR A 283 15.68 -5.35 0.64
CA THR A 283 16.51 -4.34 -0.02
C THR A 283 15.99 -4.07 -1.43
N VAL A 284 15.43 -5.09 -2.10
CA VAL A 284 14.76 -4.95 -3.41
C VAL A 284 13.58 -4.00 -3.31
N PHE A 285 12.74 -4.22 -2.30
CA PHE A 285 11.61 -3.35 -2.04
C PHE A 285 12.03 -1.91 -1.72
N LEU A 286 13.07 -1.71 -0.89
CA LEU A 286 13.54 -0.36 -0.53
C LEU A 286 14.09 0.42 -1.73
N HIS A 287 14.93 -0.20 -2.57
CA HIS A 287 15.44 0.46 -3.77
C HIS A 287 14.33 0.84 -4.74
N LEU A 288 13.33 -0.04 -4.91
CA LEU A 288 12.18 0.27 -5.74
C LEU A 288 11.36 1.44 -5.16
N GLN A 289 11.15 1.46 -3.84
CA GLN A 289 10.42 2.55 -3.19
C GLN A 289 11.15 3.88 -3.33
N GLU A 290 12.48 3.90 -3.18
CA GLU A 290 13.29 5.11 -3.43
C GLU A 290 13.12 5.60 -4.87
N LYS A 291 13.17 4.68 -5.85
CA LYS A 291 12.94 5.00 -7.27
C LYS A 291 11.55 5.54 -7.54
N ILE A 292 10.51 4.92 -6.96
CA ILE A 292 9.13 5.40 -7.08
C ILE A 292 9.01 6.84 -6.53
N GLN A 293 9.64 7.15 -5.40
CA GLN A 293 9.63 8.52 -4.85
C GLN A 293 10.41 9.51 -5.72
N GLU A 294 11.51 9.09 -6.33
CA GLU A 294 12.29 9.89 -7.27
C GLU A 294 11.43 10.27 -8.50
N ILE A 295 10.72 9.31 -9.08
CA ILE A 295 9.88 9.50 -10.28
C ILE A 295 8.62 10.30 -9.95
N LYS A 296 8.04 10.11 -8.75
CA LYS A 296 6.80 10.80 -8.34
C LYS A 296 6.88 12.32 -8.50
N ASN A 297 8.04 12.91 -8.22
CA ASN A 297 8.26 14.35 -8.28
C ASN A 297 8.77 14.84 -9.66
N ARG A 298 8.94 13.95 -10.64
CA ARG A 298 9.37 14.27 -12.01
C ARG A 298 8.21 14.23 -12.98
N GLN A 299 8.33 14.95 -14.08
CA GLN A 299 7.43 14.77 -15.22
C GLN A 299 7.95 13.58 -16.04
N VAL A 300 7.04 12.67 -16.41
CA VAL A 300 7.35 11.54 -17.28
C VAL A 300 6.58 11.75 -18.58
N ASP A 301 7.29 11.64 -19.70
CA ASP A 301 6.73 11.85 -21.03
C ASP A 301 6.32 10.52 -21.66
N PHE A 302 5.03 10.36 -21.96
CA PHE A 302 4.45 9.18 -22.61
C PHE A 302 4.07 9.43 -24.08
N GLU A 303 4.62 10.46 -24.71
CA GLU A 303 4.34 10.80 -26.12
C GLU A 303 5.57 10.66 -27.02
N SER A 304 6.78 10.95 -26.54
CA SER A 304 7.98 10.84 -27.37
C SER A 304 8.45 9.40 -27.58
N ALA A 305 9.14 9.16 -28.70
CA ALA A 305 9.78 7.88 -28.97
C ALA A 305 10.82 7.49 -27.88
N ILE A 306 11.11 6.19 -27.78
CA ILE A 306 12.16 5.68 -26.90
C ILE A 306 13.47 5.69 -27.69
N GLU A 307 14.43 6.49 -27.24
CA GLU A 307 15.73 6.61 -27.90
C GLU A 307 16.75 5.63 -27.35
N PHE A 308 17.54 5.03 -28.25
CA PHE A 308 18.68 4.17 -27.95
C PHE A 308 19.94 4.86 -28.44
N LYS A 309 20.98 4.90 -27.59
CA LYS A 309 22.23 5.62 -27.90
C LYS A 309 23.27 4.73 -28.58
N GLN A 310 23.10 3.42 -28.49
CA GLN A 310 24.02 2.41 -28.98
C GLN A 310 23.21 1.29 -29.66
N ASP A 311 23.89 0.52 -30.51
CA ASP A 311 23.31 -0.67 -31.12
C ASP A 311 23.17 -1.77 -30.06
N ILE A 312 22.05 -2.50 -30.11
CA ILE A 312 21.77 -3.60 -29.18
C ILE A 312 22.65 -4.80 -29.49
N VAL A 313 23.38 -5.26 -28.49
CA VAL A 313 24.18 -6.49 -28.53
C VAL A 313 23.28 -7.69 -28.24
N SER A 314 23.51 -8.80 -28.95
CA SER A 314 22.77 -10.05 -28.74
C SER A 314 23.73 -11.22 -28.75
N GLU A 315 23.60 -12.11 -27.78
CA GLU A 315 24.54 -13.20 -27.54
C GLU A 315 24.25 -14.42 -28.44
N ASP A 316 23.00 -14.60 -28.83
CA ASP A 316 22.55 -15.74 -29.62
C ASP A 316 21.43 -15.39 -30.61
N ARG A 317 21.01 -16.40 -31.40
CA ARG A 317 19.97 -16.22 -32.42
C ARG A 317 18.61 -15.88 -31.81
N PHE A 318 18.28 -16.40 -30.63
CA PHE A 318 17.02 -16.10 -29.93
C PHE A 318 16.94 -14.62 -29.56
N THR A 319 17.94 -14.16 -28.81
CA THR A 319 18.05 -12.77 -28.36
C THR A 319 18.08 -11.82 -29.55
N GLN A 320 18.77 -12.17 -30.65
CA GLN A 320 18.78 -11.35 -31.86
C GLN A 320 17.39 -11.20 -32.51
N ILE A 321 16.60 -12.27 -32.58
CA ILE A 321 15.24 -12.24 -33.16
C ILE A 321 14.31 -11.42 -32.27
N ILE A 322 14.29 -11.69 -30.96
CA ILE A 322 13.42 -11.01 -30.00
C ILE A 322 13.78 -9.52 -29.89
N SER A 323 15.07 -9.18 -29.75
CA SER A 323 15.52 -7.78 -29.66
C SER A 323 15.03 -6.95 -30.85
N LYS A 324 15.22 -7.45 -32.07
CA LYS A 324 14.74 -6.76 -33.28
C LYS A 324 13.23 -6.58 -33.30
N ALA A 325 12.48 -7.61 -32.91
CA ALA A 325 11.03 -7.54 -32.87
C ALA A 325 10.53 -6.55 -31.80
N PHE A 326 11.09 -6.59 -30.58
CA PHE A 326 10.64 -5.75 -29.48
C PHE A 326 10.95 -4.27 -29.71
N LEU A 327 12.08 -3.95 -30.36
CA LEU A 327 12.38 -2.58 -30.82
C LEU A 327 11.32 -2.04 -31.81
N ILE A 328 10.73 -2.91 -32.62
CA ILE A 328 9.62 -2.56 -33.52
C ILE A 328 8.31 -2.46 -32.73
N PHE A 329 7.98 -3.45 -31.89
CA PHE A 329 6.73 -3.50 -31.12
C PHE A 329 6.57 -2.31 -30.20
N MET A 330 7.64 -1.90 -29.48
CA MET A 330 7.60 -0.75 -28.58
C MET A 330 7.30 0.59 -29.28
N HIS A 331 7.39 0.66 -30.61
CA HIS A 331 7.08 1.86 -31.40
C HIS A 331 5.86 1.69 -32.30
N SER A 332 5.25 0.50 -32.35
CA SER A 332 4.11 0.19 -33.22
C SER A 332 2.85 -0.23 -32.46
N ASP A 333 3.00 -0.67 -31.21
CA ASP A 333 1.91 -1.02 -30.32
C ASP A 333 1.98 -0.25 -29.00
N PHE A 334 0.82 0.20 -28.52
CA PHE A 334 0.73 1.07 -27.36
C PHE A 334 1.01 0.35 -26.03
N GLU A 335 0.60 -0.91 -25.87
CA GLU A 335 0.87 -1.65 -24.62
C GLU A 335 2.36 -1.94 -24.49
N TRP A 336 3.01 -2.30 -25.60
CA TRP A 336 4.46 -2.46 -25.69
C TRP A 336 5.21 -1.16 -25.41
N TYR A 337 4.77 -0.04 -26.01
CA TYR A 337 5.35 1.28 -25.75
C TYR A 337 5.28 1.64 -24.25
N VAL A 338 4.09 1.53 -23.65
CA VAL A 338 3.90 1.87 -22.23
C VAL A 338 4.74 0.98 -21.33
N PHE A 339 4.79 -0.32 -21.60
CA PHE A 339 5.62 -1.26 -20.85
C PHE A 339 7.09 -0.83 -20.83
N PHE A 340 7.70 -0.63 -22.00
CA PHE A 340 9.10 -0.28 -22.08
C PHE A 340 9.38 1.13 -21.55
N ARG A 341 8.46 2.08 -21.76
CA ARG A 341 8.59 3.42 -21.18
C ARG A 341 8.61 3.37 -19.66
N MET A 342 7.69 2.63 -19.05
CA MET A 342 7.66 2.46 -17.59
C MET A 342 8.90 1.69 -17.09
N LEU A 343 9.35 0.67 -17.83
CA LEU A 343 10.56 -0.09 -17.51
C LEU A 343 11.78 0.83 -17.41
N PHE A 344 12.04 1.64 -18.42
CA PHE A 344 13.21 2.51 -18.47
C PHE A 344 13.15 3.66 -17.45
N GLU A 345 11.97 4.15 -17.09
CA GLU A 345 11.84 5.13 -16.01
C GLU A 345 12.14 4.53 -14.63
N LEU A 346 11.84 3.25 -14.42
CA LEU A 346 12.09 2.55 -13.16
C LEU A 346 13.55 2.12 -13.00
N LEU A 347 14.29 1.96 -14.10
CA LEU A 347 15.65 1.46 -14.10
C LEU A 347 16.69 2.58 -14.10
N PRO A 348 17.87 2.36 -13.48
CA PRO A 348 18.88 3.41 -13.31
C PRO A 348 19.86 3.54 -14.47
N ALA A 349 19.91 2.58 -15.41
CA ALA A 349 20.90 2.55 -16.48
C ALA A 349 20.39 3.30 -17.72
N LYS A 350 21.11 3.16 -18.83
CA LYS A 350 20.62 3.68 -20.12
C LYS A 350 19.66 2.67 -20.73
N ASN A 351 18.73 3.16 -21.55
CA ASN A 351 17.74 2.33 -22.24
C ASN A 351 18.37 1.14 -22.99
N ASP A 352 19.53 1.33 -23.62
CA ASP A 352 20.30 0.28 -24.30
C ASP A 352 20.72 -0.84 -23.34
N ASP A 353 21.39 -0.50 -22.24
CA ASP A 353 21.86 -1.48 -21.25
C ASP A 353 20.69 -2.21 -20.57
N ASP A 354 19.63 -1.47 -20.23
CA ASP A 354 18.44 -2.02 -19.57
C ASP A 354 17.63 -2.95 -20.50
N PHE A 355 17.59 -2.64 -21.79
CA PHE A 355 16.94 -3.49 -22.78
C PHE A 355 17.70 -4.79 -23.00
N GLU A 356 19.02 -4.73 -23.16
CA GLU A 356 19.87 -5.93 -23.28
C GLU A 356 19.69 -6.86 -22.09
N TYR A 357 19.75 -6.30 -20.87
CA TYR A 357 19.51 -7.07 -19.66
C TYR A 357 18.10 -7.68 -19.62
N PHE A 358 17.09 -6.91 -20.03
CA PHE A 358 15.71 -7.40 -20.12
C PHE A 358 15.59 -8.61 -21.05
N ILE A 359 16.22 -8.56 -22.22
CA ILE A 359 16.18 -9.65 -23.20
C ILE A 359 16.88 -10.90 -22.67
N THR A 360 18.01 -10.74 -21.98
CA THR A 360 18.73 -11.85 -21.34
C THR A 360 17.88 -12.51 -20.25
N LEU A 361 17.22 -11.72 -19.41
CA LEU A 361 16.34 -12.26 -18.37
C LEU A 361 15.11 -12.94 -18.99
N TYR A 362 14.49 -12.32 -19.99
CA TYR A 362 13.36 -12.89 -20.73
C TYR A 362 13.69 -14.27 -21.31
N ARG A 363 14.86 -14.41 -21.93
CA ARG A 363 15.38 -15.70 -22.41
C ARG A 363 15.55 -16.70 -21.27
N SER A 364 16.10 -16.27 -20.13
CA SER A 364 16.33 -17.16 -18.98
C SER A 364 15.03 -17.73 -18.38
N HIS A 365 13.92 -17.00 -18.45
CA HIS A 365 12.62 -17.51 -18.01
C HIS A 365 12.05 -18.61 -18.91
N LEU A 366 12.47 -18.65 -20.17
CA LEU A 366 12.07 -19.68 -21.14
C LEU A 366 12.97 -20.90 -21.12
N ILE A 367 14.17 -20.80 -20.53
CA ILE A 367 15.19 -21.84 -20.52
C ILE A 367 15.72 -22.05 -19.09
N ASN A 368 15.41 -23.21 -18.51
CA ASN A 368 16.11 -23.68 -17.32
C ASN A 368 17.27 -24.61 -17.72
N SER A 369 18.33 -24.67 -16.92
CA SER A 369 19.47 -25.58 -17.16
C SER A 369 19.02 -27.04 -17.32
N GLU A 370 18.02 -27.45 -16.54
CA GLU A 370 17.44 -28.80 -16.57
C GLU A 370 16.72 -29.13 -17.89
N SER A 371 16.25 -28.13 -18.64
CA SER A 371 15.50 -28.33 -19.88
C SER A 371 16.32 -29.00 -20.99
N PHE A 372 17.64 -28.92 -20.91
CA PHE A 372 18.56 -29.42 -21.93
C PHE A 372 19.58 -30.44 -21.42
N ASP A 373 19.60 -30.73 -20.11
CA ASP A 373 20.45 -31.79 -19.53
C ASP A 373 20.22 -33.14 -20.22
N ASN A 374 18.96 -33.46 -20.56
CA ASN A 374 18.60 -34.68 -21.27
C ASN A 374 19.22 -34.78 -22.68
N ILE A 375 19.43 -33.65 -23.37
CA ILE A 375 20.04 -33.65 -24.71
C ILE A 375 21.51 -34.03 -24.62
N SER A 376 22.19 -33.56 -23.56
CA SER A 376 23.61 -33.85 -23.31
C SER A 376 23.93 -35.33 -23.05
N GLU A 377 22.92 -36.14 -22.69
CA GLU A 377 23.08 -37.58 -22.52
C GLU A 377 23.21 -38.34 -23.85
N VAL A 378 22.70 -37.77 -24.95
CA VAL A 378 22.60 -38.45 -26.26
C VAL A 378 23.52 -37.82 -27.31
N TYR A 379 23.72 -36.51 -27.26
CA TYR A 379 24.44 -35.75 -28.29
C TYR A 379 25.76 -35.17 -27.75
N ASN A 380 26.72 -34.91 -28.64
CA ASN A 380 27.94 -34.21 -28.24
C ASN A 380 27.69 -32.69 -28.06
N GLU A 381 28.66 -31.96 -27.52
CA GLU A 381 28.52 -30.54 -27.17
C GLU A 381 28.12 -29.64 -28.36
N GLU A 382 28.77 -29.80 -29.52
CA GLU A 382 28.44 -29.04 -30.73
C GLU A 382 27.02 -29.33 -31.24
N GLN A 383 26.62 -30.61 -31.21
CA GLN A 383 25.28 -31.04 -31.61
C GLN A 383 24.21 -30.54 -30.64
N CYS A 384 24.49 -30.57 -29.33
CA CYS A 384 23.60 -30.02 -28.31
C CYS A 384 23.35 -28.54 -28.56
N GLN A 385 24.43 -27.77 -28.73
CA GLN A 385 24.32 -26.33 -28.99
C GLN A 385 23.50 -26.06 -30.26
N TYR A 386 23.75 -26.82 -31.33
CA TYR A 386 23.03 -26.69 -32.60
C TYR A 386 21.51 -26.94 -32.43
N ILE A 387 21.14 -28.03 -31.75
CA ILE A 387 19.72 -28.38 -31.51
C ILE A 387 19.04 -27.31 -30.66
N ILE A 388 19.71 -26.85 -29.60
CA ILE A 388 19.21 -25.80 -28.71
C ILE A 388 18.99 -24.51 -29.50
N GLU A 389 19.95 -24.11 -30.34
CA GLU A 389 19.82 -22.92 -31.19
C GLU A 389 18.64 -23.01 -32.16
N ASP A 390 18.40 -24.18 -32.78
CA ASP A 390 17.26 -24.39 -33.68
C ASP A 390 15.92 -24.32 -32.94
N ILE A 391 15.80 -24.96 -31.78
CA ILE A 391 14.58 -24.92 -30.93
C ILE A 391 14.31 -23.50 -30.47
N MET A 392 15.33 -22.81 -29.95
CA MET A 392 15.18 -21.45 -29.43
C MET A 392 14.87 -20.47 -30.56
N ALA A 393 15.52 -20.58 -31.72
CA ALA A 393 15.18 -19.73 -32.87
C ALA A 393 13.72 -19.92 -33.31
N GLN A 394 13.22 -21.16 -33.34
CA GLN A 394 11.82 -21.41 -33.66
C GLN A 394 10.87 -20.82 -32.61
N CYS A 395 11.20 -20.98 -31.32
CA CYS A 395 10.45 -20.38 -30.23
C CYS A 395 10.38 -18.85 -30.39
N ALA A 396 11.52 -18.20 -30.65
CA ALA A 396 11.59 -16.76 -30.89
C ALA A 396 10.70 -16.32 -32.06
N HIS A 397 10.81 -16.98 -33.22
CA HIS A 397 9.95 -16.68 -34.37
C HIS A 397 8.47 -16.84 -34.04
N THR A 398 8.11 -17.87 -33.28
CA THR A 398 6.72 -18.13 -32.88
C THR A 398 6.19 -17.05 -31.94
N LEU A 399 6.97 -16.61 -30.96
CA LEU A 399 6.60 -15.53 -30.03
C LEU A 399 6.48 -14.19 -30.76
N VAL A 400 7.36 -13.93 -31.72
CA VAL A 400 7.27 -12.73 -32.59
C VAL A 400 6.02 -12.77 -33.46
N ASP A 401 5.66 -13.93 -34.02
CA ASP A 401 4.42 -14.10 -34.79
C ASP A 401 3.16 -13.79 -33.97
N ILE A 402 3.17 -14.10 -32.67
CA ILE A 402 2.05 -13.80 -31.75
C ILE A 402 1.93 -12.28 -31.54
N GLY A 403 3.07 -11.60 -31.33
CA GLY A 403 3.18 -10.13 -31.37
C GLY A 403 2.48 -9.34 -30.26
N THR A 404 1.64 -9.97 -29.44
CA THR A 404 0.95 -9.33 -28.31
C THR A 404 1.82 -9.31 -27.06
N ILE A 405 1.62 -8.32 -26.17
CA ILE A 405 2.39 -8.22 -24.93
C ILE A 405 2.19 -9.40 -23.96
N SER A 406 1.17 -10.22 -24.19
CA SER A 406 0.90 -11.43 -23.40
C SER A 406 2.04 -12.44 -23.43
N ILE A 407 2.93 -12.38 -24.42
CA ILE A 407 4.16 -13.20 -24.46
C ILE A 407 5.14 -12.88 -23.33
N LEU A 408 4.88 -11.84 -22.52
CA LEU A 408 5.64 -11.49 -21.32
C LEU A 408 4.94 -11.91 -20.01
N TYR A 409 3.72 -12.47 -20.05
CA TYR A 409 3.01 -12.84 -18.83
C TYR A 409 3.66 -14.07 -18.17
N GLU A 410 3.86 -14.01 -16.85
CA GLU A 410 4.56 -15.04 -16.05
C GLU A 410 3.93 -16.43 -16.23
N ASP A 411 2.60 -16.54 -16.17
CA ASP A 411 1.86 -17.80 -16.38
C ASP A 411 2.12 -18.38 -17.78
N LYS A 412 2.08 -17.53 -18.81
CA LYS A 412 2.32 -17.94 -20.20
C LYS A 412 3.77 -18.33 -20.44
N LEU A 413 4.72 -17.61 -19.84
CA LEU A 413 6.14 -17.95 -19.93
C LEU A 413 6.43 -19.30 -19.28
N HIS A 414 5.82 -19.59 -18.13
CA HIS A 414 5.92 -20.92 -17.50
C HIS A 414 5.32 -22.03 -18.37
N GLU A 415 4.16 -21.80 -18.99
CA GLU A 415 3.55 -22.77 -19.92
C GLU A 415 4.46 -23.06 -21.11
N VAL A 416 5.08 -22.01 -21.70
CA VAL A 416 6.01 -22.16 -22.83
C VAL A 416 7.30 -22.88 -22.40
N ALA A 417 7.89 -22.51 -21.27
CA ALA A 417 9.09 -23.15 -20.74
C ALA A 417 8.85 -24.64 -20.46
N TYR A 418 7.72 -24.97 -19.84
CA TYR A 418 7.32 -26.37 -19.60
C TYR A 418 7.12 -27.13 -20.92
N LEU A 419 6.50 -26.50 -21.92
CA LEU A 419 6.32 -27.10 -23.24
C LEU A 419 7.66 -27.39 -23.94
N ILE A 420 8.64 -26.48 -23.82
CA ILE A 420 9.99 -26.69 -24.35
C ILE A 420 10.67 -27.86 -23.63
N GLU A 421 10.58 -27.93 -22.30
CA GLU A 421 11.14 -29.03 -21.52
C GLU A 421 10.50 -30.39 -21.87
N GLU A 422 9.18 -30.46 -22.00
CA GLU A 422 8.50 -31.68 -22.41
C GLU A 422 8.85 -32.06 -23.85
N PHE A 423 8.95 -31.07 -24.75
CA PHE A 423 9.38 -31.28 -26.12
C PHE A 423 10.79 -31.87 -26.18
N THR A 424 11.76 -31.31 -25.44
CA THR A 424 13.14 -31.82 -25.42
C THR A 424 13.21 -33.22 -24.82
N ARG A 425 12.43 -33.50 -23.76
CA ARG A 425 12.35 -34.83 -23.13
C ARG A 425 11.82 -35.89 -24.10
N ILE A 426 10.69 -35.63 -24.78
CA ILE A 426 10.10 -36.56 -25.75
C ILE A 426 11.03 -36.74 -26.96
N PHE A 427 11.58 -35.64 -27.46
CA PHE A 427 12.55 -35.62 -28.56
C PHE A 427 13.74 -36.54 -28.28
N VAL A 428 14.36 -36.43 -27.11
CA VAL A 428 15.52 -37.23 -26.70
C VAL A 428 15.19 -38.73 -26.63
N ILE A 429 13.97 -39.08 -26.21
CA ILE A 429 13.52 -40.48 -26.15
C ILE A 429 13.32 -41.06 -27.56
N GLU A 430 12.76 -40.28 -28.49
CA GLU A 430 12.39 -40.74 -29.82
C GLU A 430 13.56 -40.71 -30.82
N LEU A 431 14.43 -39.71 -30.74
CA LEU A 431 15.50 -39.47 -31.69
C LEU A 431 16.87 -39.86 -31.11
N LYS A 432 17.44 -40.94 -31.68
CA LYS A 432 18.64 -41.64 -31.18
C LYS A 432 19.95 -41.14 -31.80
N ASP A 433 19.90 -40.35 -32.86
CA ASP A 433 21.07 -39.82 -33.58
C ASP A 433 20.77 -38.48 -34.26
N PHE A 434 21.83 -37.72 -34.52
CA PHE A 434 21.78 -36.36 -35.07
C PHE A 434 21.29 -36.29 -36.51
N ASP A 435 21.55 -37.31 -37.32
CA ASP A 435 21.07 -37.35 -38.72
C ASP A 435 19.54 -37.44 -38.76
N THR A 436 18.94 -38.11 -37.77
CA THR A 436 17.48 -38.21 -37.65
C THR A 436 16.87 -36.89 -37.20
N TRP A 437 17.55 -36.12 -36.34
CA TRP A 437 17.17 -34.72 -36.04
C TRP A 437 17.11 -33.88 -37.32
N GLU A 438 18.19 -33.84 -38.11
CA GLU A 438 18.25 -33.01 -39.33
C GLU A 438 17.12 -33.31 -40.33
N ARG A 439 16.71 -34.58 -40.44
CA ARG A 439 15.62 -35.00 -41.34
C ARG A 439 14.22 -34.65 -40.84
N SER A 440 14.04 -34.52 -39.53
CA SER A 440 12.72 -34.38 -38.88
C SER A 440 12.48 -33.01 -38.25
N LYS A 441 13.54 -32.23 -38.02
CA LYS A 441 13.47 -30.96 -37.27
C LYS A 441 12.45 -29.99 -37.83
N ALA A 442 12.31 -29.86 -39.15
CA ALA A 442 11.33 -28.95 -39.74
C ALA A 442 9.89 -29.28 -39.33
N PHE A 443 9.54 -30.57 -39.25
CA PHE A 443 8.21 -31.01 -38.81
C PHE A 443 8.04 -30.85 -37.31
N LEU A 444 9.05 -31.23 -36.52
CA LEU A 444 9.01 -31.14 -35.05
C LEU A 444 8.93 -29.69 -34.56
N LEU A 445 9.69 -28.79 -35.18
CA LEU A 445 9.69 -27.36 -34.87
C LEU A 445 8.38 -26.67 -35.28
N ASP A 446 7.75 -27.10 -36.38
CA ASP A 446 6.40 -26.63 -36.76
C ASP A 446 5.33 -27.10 -35.76
N ASP A 447 5.41 -28.34 -35.28
CA ASP A 447 4.52 -28.86 -34.22
C ASP A 447 4.70 -28.09 -32.91
N LEU A 448 5.95 -27.85 -32.50
CA LEU A 448 6.28 -27.01 -31.34
C LEU A 448 5.70 -25.60 -31.49
N SER A 449 5.86 -24.98 -32.67
CA SER A 449 5.32 -23.66 -32.97
C SER A 449 3.80 -23.59 -32.80
N LYS A 450 3.07 -24.59 -33.30
CA LYS A 450 1.59 -24.67 -33.14
C LYS A 450 1.19 -24.80 -31.68
N LYS A 451 1.89 -25.65 -30.92
CA LYS A 451 1.63 -25.83 -29.48
C LYS A 451 1.92 -24.57 -28.68
N ILE A 452 2.99 -23.84 -29.02
CA ILE A 452 3.27 -22.53 -28.42
C ILE A 452 2.15 -21.54 -28.77
N LYS A 453 1.73 -21.44 -30.03
CA LYS A 453 0.63 -20.53 -30.44
C LYS A 453 -0.66 -20.79 -29.65
N ALA A 454 -1.00 -22.07 -29.42
CA ALA A 454 -2.18 -22.45 -28.66
C ALA A 454 -2.19 -21.99 -27.19
N ILE A 455 -1.03 -21.66 -26.59
CA ILE A 455 -0.96 -21.10 -25.23
C ILE A 455 -1.53 -19.67 -25.19
N PHE A 456 -1.53 -18.96 -26.32
CA PHE A 456 -1.89 -17.54 -26.45
C PHE A 456 -3.21 -17.28 -27.18
N GLU A 457 -3.87 -18.33 -27.67
CA GLU A 457 -5.26 -18.32 -28.18
C GLU A 457 -6.28 -18.40 -27.03
#